data_AF-A0A5X6WSF2-F1
#
_entry.id   AF-A0A5X6WSF2-F1
#
_cell.length_a   1.000
_cell.length_b   1.000
_cell.length_c   1.000
_cell.angle_alpha   90.00
_cell.angle_beta   90.00
_cell.angle_gamma   90.00
#
_symmetry.space_group_name_H-M   'P 1'
#
loop_
_entity.id
_entity.type
_entity.pdbx_description
1 polymer ?
#
loop_
_entity_poly.entity_id
_entity_poly.type
_entity_poly.pdbx_seq_one_letter_code
_entity_poly.pdbx_strand_id
1 'polypeptide(L)' 'MTANNLREQISQLVAQYANEALSPKPFVAGTSVVPPSGKVIGAKELQLMVEASLDGWLTTGRFNDAFEKKLGEF' A
#
# COMPACT_ATOMS: atom_id res chain seq x y z
N MET A 1 2.37 -9.97 -24.34
CA MET A 1 2.46 -9.65 -22.90
C MET A 1 1.73 -10.74 -22.12
N THR A 2 2.29 -11.22 -21.01
CA THR A 2 1.63 -12.20 -20.13
C THR A 2 0.89 -11.47 -19.00
N ALA A 3 -0.01 -12.17 -18.30
CA ALA A 3 -0.71 -11.60 -17.14
C ALA A 3 0.25 -11.16 -16.02
N ASN A 4 1.37 -11.87 -15.82
CA ASN A 4 2.38 -11.50 -14.84
C ASN A 4 3.10 -10.20 -15.22
N ASN A 5 3.45 -10.03 -16.50
CA ASN A 5 4.06 -8.78 -16.95
C ASN A 5 3.12 -7.58 -16.75
N LEU A 6 1.81 -7.76 -16.93
CA LEU A 6 0.81 -6.72 -16.65
C LEU A 6 0.73 -6.40 -15.15
N ARG A 7 0.78 -7.42 -14.28
CA ARG A 7 0.82 -7.22 -12.81
C ARG A 7 2.04 -6.42 -12.37
N GLU A 8 3.21 -6.70 -12.94
CA GLU A 8 4.43 -5.95 -12.66
C GLU A 8 4.32 -4.48 -13.09
N GLN A 9 3.79 -4.22 -14.29
CA GLN A 9 3.58 -2.86 -14.79
C GLN A 9 2.57 -2.07 -13.95
N ILE A 10 1.46 -2.71 -13.55
CA ILE A 10 0.49 -2.10 -12.64
C ILE A 10 1.17 -1.75 -11.31
N SER A 11 1.96 -2.66 -10.75
CA SER A 11 2.69 -2.41 -9.49
C SER A 11 3.66 -1.23 -9.59
N GLN A 12 4.33 -1.05 -10.73
CA GLN A 12 5.20 0.10 -11.00
C GLN A 12 4.41 1.41 -11.09
N LEU A 13 3.28 1.42 -11.81
CA LEU A 13 2.42 2.60 -11.93
C LEU A 13 1.81 3.00 -10.57
N VAL A 14 1.42 2.02 -9.76
CA VAL A 14 0.94 2.24 -8.39
C VAL A 14 2.02 2.86 -7.51
N ALA A 15 3.28 2.43 -7.64
CA ALA A 15 4.39 3.04 -6.91
C ALA A 15 4.61 4.50 -7.28
N GLN A 16 4.58 4.82 -8.59
CA GLN A 16 4.70 6.20 -9.08
C GLN A 16 3.58 7.07 -8.51
N TYR A 17 2.33 6.60 -8.59
CA TYR A 17 1.18 7.28 -8.01
C TYR A 17 1.33 7.51 -6.51
N ALA A 18 1.72 6.48 -5.75
CA ALA A 18 1.86 6.56 -4.30
C ALA A 18 2.92 7.59 -3.88
N ASN A 19 4.04 7.65 -4.60
CA ASN A 19 5.11 8.60 -4.33
C ASN A 19 4.63 10.05 -4.49
N GLU A 20 3.74 10.32 -5.45
CA GLU A 20 3.17 11.66 -5.64
C GLU A 20 2.03 11.94 -4.65
N ALA A 21 1.03 11.05 -4.58
CA ALA A 21 -0.20 11.28 -3.83
C ALA A 21 -0.01 11.24 -2.31
N LEU A 22 0.96 10.47 -1.82
CA LEU A 22 1.21 10.28 -0.39
C LEU A 22 2.50 10.97 0.09
N SER A 23 3.10 11.83 -0.75
CA SER A 23 4.28 12.60 -0.37
C SER A 23 4.02 13.42 0.90
N PRO A 24 4.92 13.36 1.90
CA PRO A 24 4.76 14.13 3.12
C PRO A 24 4.87 15.62 2.81
N LYS A 25 3.96 16.41 3.38
CA LYS A 25 4.01 17.87 3.27
C LYS A 25 4.95 18.44 4.33
N PRO A 26 5.79 19.45 4.01
CA PRO A 26 6.60 20.13 5.01
C PRO A 26 5.75 20.72 6.13
N PHE A 27 6.29 20.69 7.35
CA PHE A 27 5.65 21.30 8.52
C PHE A 27 5.82 22.83 8.50
N VAL A 28 4.73 23.55 8.78
CA VAL A 28 4.69 25.01 8.90
C VAL A 28 4.08 25.37 10.25
N ALA A 29 4.87 25.99 11.13
CA ALA A 29 4.43 26.40 12.46
C ALA A 29 3.21 27.35 12.38
N GLY A 30 2.22 27.14 13.24
CA GLY A 30 0.98 27.91 13.26
C GLY A 30 -0.06 27.53 12.20
N THR A 31 0.31 26.69 11.21
CA THR A 31 -0.58 26.29 10.11
C THR A 31 -0.77 24.78 10.01
N SER A 32 0.32 24.01 10.09
CA SER A 32 0.27 22.55 10.02
C SER A 32 -0.42 21.99 11.26
N VAL A 33 -1.38 21.10 11.03
CA VAL A 33 -2.06 20.37 12.10
C VAL A 33 -1.13 19.32 12.71
N VAL A 34 -1.24 19.14 14.03
CA VAL A 34 -0.55 18.08 14.78
C VAL A 34 -1.61 17.15 15.36
N PRO A 35 -2.10 16.17 14.58
CA PRO A 35 -3.13 15.28 15.06
C PRO A 35 -2.56 14.31 16.12
N PRO A 36 -3.33 13.90 17.14
CA PRO A 36 -2.88 12.96 18.16
C PRO A 36 -2.68 11.54 17.64
N SER A 37 -3.16 11.22 16.44
CA SER A 37 -2.95 9.95 15.74
C SER A 37 -3.11 10.13 14.22
N GLY A 38 -2.64 9.16 13.43
CA GLY A 38 -2.82 9.16 11.98
C GLY A 38 -2.27 7.91 11.31
N LYS A 39 -2.86 7.55 10.15
CA LYS A 39 -2.31 6.46 9.31
C LYS A 39 -1.11 6.97 8.53
N VAL A 40 -0.06 6.16 8.45
CA VAL A 40 1.10 6.38 7.58
C VAL A 40 1.22 5.15 6.69
N ILE A 41 0.85 5.32 5.42
CA ILE A 41 0.91 4.28 4.39
C ILE A 41 1.71 4.82 3.21
N GLY A 42 2.31 3.93 2.42
CA GLY A 42 3.09 4.28 1.25
C GLY A 42 2.81 3.34 0.07
N ALA A 43 3.77 3.26 -0.85
CA ALA A 43 3.64 2.47 -2.06
C ALA A 43 3.37 0.99 -1.78
N LYS A 44 3.97 0.41 -0.74
CA LYS A 44 3.85 -1.01 -0.44
C LYS A 44 2.42 -1.40 -0.08
N GLU A 45 1.76 -0.61 0.76
CA GLU A 45 0.37 -0.85 1.16
C GLU A 45 -0.56 -0.81 -0.06
N LEU A 46 -0.40 0.20 -0.92
CA LEU A 46 -1.20 0.34 -2.14
C LEU A 46 -0.96 -0.80 -3.13
N GLN A 47 0.29 -1.20 -3.35
CA GLN A 47 0.64 -2.32 -4.22
C GLN A 47 0.02 -3.63 -3.77
N LEU A 48 0.09 -3.95 -2.47
CA LEU A 48 -0.47 -5.19 -1.93
C LEU A 48 -2.01 -5.19 -2.03
N MET A 49 -2.67 -4.05 -1.81
CA MET A 49 -4.12 -3.93 -1.99
C MET A 49 -4.53 -4.12 -3.46
N VAL A 50 -3.79 -3.53 -4.41
CA VAL A 50 -4.04 -3.72 -5.84
C VAL A 50 -3.78 -5.16 -6.25
N GLU A 51 -2.73 -5.80 -5.74
CA GLU A 51 -2.45 -7.21 -6.02
C GLU A 51 -3.57 -8.12 -5.49
N ALA A 52 -4.06 -7.90 -4.28
CA ALA A 52 -5.22 -8.61 -3.72
C ALA A 52 -6.49 -8.37 -4.55
N SER A 53 -6.67 -7.16 -5.07
CA SER A 53 -7.79 -6.82 -5.95
C SER A 53 -7.71 -7.58 -7.28
N LEU A 54 -6.51 -7.71 -7.86
CA LEU A 54 -6.27 -8.47 -9.08
C LEU A 54 -6.40 -9.99 -8.88
N ASP A 55 -6.20 -10.48 -7.66
CA ASP A 55 -6.42 -11.89 -7.32
C ASP A 55 -7.92 -12.25 -7.34
N GLY A 56 -8.83 -11.27 -7.16
CA GLY A 56 -10.27 -11.47 -7.27
C GLY A 56 -10.86 -12.44 -6.23
N TRP A 57 -10.06 -12.84 -5.23
CA TRP A 57 -10.46 -13.79 -4.18
C TRP A 57 -11.41 -13.17 -3.14
N LEU A 58 -11.22 -11.87 -2.86
CA LEU A 58 -12.02 -10.98 -2.00
C LEU A 58 -12.08 -11.35 -0.50
N THR A 59 -12.15 -12.63 -0.19
CA THR A 59 -12.16 -13.18 1.17
C THR A 59 -10.74 -13.31 1.72
N THR A 60 -10.60 -13.75 2.97
CA THR A 60 -9.29 -14.08 3.53
C THR A 60 -8.64 -15.25 2.78
N GLY A 61 -7.32 -15.23 2.71
CA GLY A 61 -6.51 -16.19 1.96
C GLY A 61 -5.06 -15.72 1.92
N ARG A 62 -4.42 -15.80 0.75
CA ARG A 62 -2.99 -15.54 0.51
C ARG A 62 -2.35 -14.44 1.37
N PHE A 63 -2.95 -13.24 1.43
CA PHE A 63 -2.40 -12.11 2.18
C PHE A 63 -2.72 -12.15 3.68
N ASN A 64 -3.87 -12.71 4.07
CA ASN A 64 -4.22 -12.90 5.48
C ASN A 64 -3.29 -13.94 6.13
N ASP A 65 -3.08 -15.08 5.46
CA ASP A 65 -2.19 -16.14 5.96
C ASP A 65 -0.75 -15.63 6.14
N ALA A 66 -0.28 -14.82 5.19
CA ALA A 66 1.03 -14.16 5.28
C ALA A 66 1.10 -13.12 6.40
N PHE A 67 0.00 -12.41 6.69
CA PHE A 67 -0.08 -11.43 7.76
C PHE A 67 -0.09 -12.12 9.14
N GLU A 68 -0.96 -13.11 9.35
CA GLU A 68 -1.07 -13.85 10.62
C GLU A 68 0.27 -14.48 11.01
N LYS A 69 0.95 -15.11 10.04
CA LYS A 69 2.28 -15.67 10.26
C LYS A 69 3.29 -14.61 10.68
N LYS A 70 3.40 -13.51 9.92
CA LYS A 70 4.38 -12.45 10.21
C LYS A 70 4.11 -11.73 11.53
N LEU A 71 2.83 -11.55 11.88
CA LEU A 71 2.45 -10.95 13.16
C LEU A 71 2.81 -11.86 14.33
N GLY A 72 2.63 -13.19 14.18
CA GLY A 72 3.05 -14.14 15.21
C GLY A 72 4.57 -14.27 15.37
N GLU A 73 5.34 -13.89 14.35
CA GLU A 73 6.81 -13.86 14.37
C GLU A 73 7.40 -12.55 14.93
N PHE A 74 6.60 -11.48 15.06
CA PHE A 74 7.02 -10.16 15.53
C PHE A 74 6.96 -10.05 17.07
#